data_AF-A0A3C0KP70-F1
#
_entry.id   AF-A0A3C0KP70-F1
#
_cell.length_a   1.000
_cell.length_b   1.000
_cell.length_c   1.000
_cell.angle_alpha   90.00
_cell.angle_beta   90.00
_cell.angle_gamma   90.00
#
_symmetry.space_group_name_H-M   'P 1'
#
loop_
_entity.id
_entity.type
_entity.pdbx_description
1 polymer ?
#
loop_
_entity_poly.entity_id
_entity_poly.type
_entity_poly.pdbx_seq_one_letter_code
_entity_poly.pdbx_strand_id
1 'polypeptide(L)'
;MAKKIPLSDLEPGMIIVKPITMKNGMVILGEGVELTPAWVERLQEMDIDGAYIDATEEQKLTKEEAFAQLDERFQPVINRPYMIRLKDILREHIEGLYEK
;
A
#
# COMPACT_ATOMS: atom_id res chain seq x y z
N MET A 1 -2.11 -10.00 -1.81
CA MET A 1 -3.34 -10.42 -1.06
C MET A 1 -4.36 -9.30 -1.21
N ALA A 2 -5.64 -9.60 -1.43
CA ALA A 2 -6.64 -8.56 -1.69
C ALA A 2 -7.01 -7.76 -0.43
N LYS A 3 -6.80 -6.44 -0.45
CA LYS A 3 -7.23 -5.52 0.63
C LYS A 3 -8.35 -4.64 0.11
N LYS A 4 -9.45 -4.54 0.88
CA LYS A 4 -10.51 -3.57 0.61
C LYS A 4 -10.10 -2.22 1.20
N ILE A 5 -10.09 -1.19 0.37
CA ILE A 5 -9.84 0.19 0.80
C ILE A 5 -10.98 1.11 0.31
N PRO A 6 -11.27 2.20 1.03
CA PRO A 6 -12.19 3.22 0.54
C PRO A 6 -11.60 3.90 -0.70
N LEU A 7 -12.47 4.41 -1.58
CA LEU A 7 -12.03 5.09 -2.81
C LEU A 7 -11.18 6.34 -2.53
N SER A 8 -11.39 6.97 -1.37
CA SER A 8 -10.61 8.11 -0.89
C SER A 8 -9.12 7.79 -0.69
N ASP A 9 -8.81 6.52 -0.42
CA ASP A 9 -7.44 6.03 -0.18
C ASP A 9 -6.83 5.38 -1.43
N LEU A 10 -7.51 5.45 -2.59
CA LEU A 10 -6.95 4.94 -3.84
C LEU A 10 -5.84 5.88 -4.31
N GLU A 11 -4.67 5.29 -4.60
CA GLU A 11 -3.56 5.99 -5.23
C GLU A 11 -3.34 5.48 -6.65
N PRO A 12 -2.82 6.33 -7.56
CA PRO A 12 -2.34 5.88 -8.85
C PRO A 12 -1.25 4.79 -8.70
N GLY A 13 -1.26 3.80 -9.57
CA GLY A 13 -0.35 2.65 -9.56
C GLY A 13 -0.88 1.43 -8.81
N MET A 14 -1.98 1.55 -8.07
CA MET A 14 -2.61 0.40 -7.40
C MET A 14 -3.30 -0.52 -8.42
N ILE A 15 -3.19 -1.83 -8.23
CA ILE A 15 -3.81 -2.84 -9.11
C ILE A 15 -5.13 -3.31 -8.52
N ILE A 16 -6.20 -3.24 -9.30
CA ILE A 16 -7.51 -3.78 -8.94
C ILE A 16 -7.50 -5.30 -9.00
N VAL A 17 -7.84 -5.99 -7.91
CA VAL A 17 -7.88 -7.48 -7.85
C VAL A 17 -9.30 -8.05 -7.81
N LYS A 18 -10.32 -7.19 -7.80
CA LYS A 18 -11.70 -7.59 -8.04
C LYS A 18 -12.39 -6.55 -8.91
N PRO A 19 -13.23 -6.96 -9.86
CA PRO A 19 -13.90 -6.01 -10.76
C PRO A 19 -14.71 -4.98 -9.96
N ILE A 20 -14.52 -3.70 -10.29
CA ILE A 20 -15.31 -2.62 -9.73
C ILE A 20 -16.62 -2.55 -10.50
N THR A 21 -17.74 -2.64 -9.79
CA THR A 21 -19.08 -2.62 -10.36
C THR A 21 -19.87 -1.42 -9.86
N MET A 22 -20.73 -0.87 -10.71
CA MET A 22 -21.72 0.14 -10.33
C MET A 22 -22.89 -0.49 -9.57
N LYS A 23 -23.69 0.35 -8.90
CA LYS A 23 -24.95 -0.04 -8.24
C LYS A 23 -25.94 -0.77 -9.16
N ASN A 24 -25.85 -0.55 -10.47
CA ASN A 24 -26.67 -1.20 -11.49
C ASN A 24 -26.09 -2.53 -12.02
N GLY A 25 -24.95 -2.98 -11.48
CA GLY A 25 -24.29 -4.23 -11.89
C GLY A 25 -23.35 -4.10 -13.10
N MET A 26 -23.20 -2.92 -13.72
CA MET A 26 -22.23 -2.72 -14.79
C MET A 26 -20.79 -2.70 -14.25
N VAL A 27 -19.90 -3.46 -14.88
CA VAL A 27 -18.45 -3.45 -14.58
C VAL A 27 -17.84 -2.18 -15.16
N ILE A 28 -17.19 -1.38 -14.30
CA ILE A 28 -16.45 -0.17 -14.69
C ILE A 28 -15.01 -0.53 -15.03
N LEU A 29 -14.38 -1.31 -14.14
CA LEU A 29 -13.00 -1.75 -14.24
C LEU A 29 -12.93 -3.24 -14.01
N GLY A 30 -12.24 -3.94 -14.90
CA GLY A 30 -11.95 -5.36 -14.75
C GLY A 30 -10.94 -5.62 -13.64
N GLU A 31 -10.82 -6.89 -13.27
CA GLU A 31 -9.71 -7.39 -12.45
C GLU A 31 -8.39 -7.29 -13.24
N GLY A 32 -7.30 -6.98 -12.54
CA GLY A 32 -5.95 -6.83 -13.09
C GLY A 32 -5.65 -5.45 -13.70
N VAL A 33 -6.53 -4.46 -13.52
CA VAL A 33 -6.31 -3.11 -14.06
C VAL A 33 -5.52 -2.24 -13.07
N GLU A 34 -4.45 -1.62 -13.56
CA GLU A 34 -3.70 -0.60 -12.84
C GLU A 34 -4.43 0.74 -12.85
N LEU A 35 -4.57 1.36 -11.67
CA LEU A 35 -5.21 2.65 -11.52
C LEU A 35 -4.32 3.77 -12.05
N THR A 36 -4.77 4.42 -13.12
CA THR A 36 -4.16 5.66 -13.59
C THR A 36 -4.71 6.85 -12.77
N PRO A 37 -4.03 8.01 -12.77
CA PRO A 37 -4.55 9.20 -12.10
C PRO A 37 -5.98 9.58 -12.54
N ALA A 38 -6.26 9.44 -13.84
CA ALA A 38 -7.59 9.69 -14.40
C ALA A 38 -8.65 8.69 -13.89
N TRP A 39 -8.26 7.44 -13.63
CA TRP A 39 -9.17 6.46 -13.04
C TRP A 39 -9.45 6.73 -11.57
N VAL A 40 -8.45 7.16 -10.80
CA VAL A 40 -8.63 7.52 -9.38
C VAL A 40 -9.62 8.69 -9.26
N GLU A 41 -9.42 9.76 -10.01
CA GLU A 41 -10.30 10.93 -10.01
C GLU A 41 -11.74 10.54 -10.40
N ARG A 42 -11.88 9.78 -11.51
CA ARG A 42 -13.18 9.31 -11.98
C ARG A 42 -13.89 8.41 -10.98
N LEU A 43 -13.16 7.52 -10.30
CA LEU A 43 -13.76 6.64 -9.29
C LEU A 43 -14.17 7.42 -8.05
N GLN A 44 -13.41 8.43 -7.62
CA GLN A 44 -13.76 9.27 -6.48
C GLN A 44 -15.03 10.10 -6.71
N GLU A 45 -15.28 10.51 -7.95
CA GLU A 45 -16.56 11.15 -8.34
C GLU A 45 -17.74 10.17 -8.30
N MET A 46 -17.47 8.87 -8.38
CA MET A 46 -18.49 7.84 -8.35
C MET A 46 -18.74 7.38 -6.92
N ASP A 47 -19.98 7.49 -6.46
CA ASP A 47 -20.43 7.06 -5.12
C ASP A 47 -20.48 5.52 -5.01
N ILE A 48 -19.31 4.88 -5.04
CA ILE A 48 -19.09 3.43 -4.93
C ILE A 48 -18.49 3.12 -3.55
N ASP A 49 -18.90 2.02 -2.93
CA ASP A 49 -18.56 1.69 -1.53
C ASP A 49 -17.08 1.35 -1.25
N GLY A 50 -16.26 1.11 -2.28
CA GLY A 50 -14.83 0.82 -2.13
C GLY A 50 -14.29 -0.20 -3.13
N ALA A 51 -12.96 -0.27 -3.24
CA ALA A 51 -12.25 -1.11 -4.19
C ALA A 51 -11.41 -2.17 -3.47
N TYR A 52 -11.21 -3.31 -4.14
CA TYR A 52 -10.22 -4.31 -3.72
C TYR A 52 -8.97 -4.12 -4.54
N ILE A 53 -7.90 -3.71 -3.87
CA ILE A 53 -6.57 -3.57 -4.47
C ILE A 53 -5.71 -4.76 -4.10
N ASP A 54 -4.71 -5.04 -4.93
CA ASP A 54 -3.65 -5.94 -4.53
C ASP A 54 -2.82 -5.24 -3.46
N ALA A 55 -2.90 -5.72 -2.22
CA ALA A 55 -1.96 -5.36 -1.17
C ALA A 55 -0.77 -6.33 -1.19
N THR A 56 -0.35 -6.78 -2.38
CA THR A 56 1.01 -7.27 -2.56
C THR A 56 1.89 -6.06 -2.36
N GLU A 57 2.40 -5.97 -1.14
CA GLU A 57 3.06 -4.82 -0.54
C GLU A 57 3.74 -3.96 -1.59
N GLU A 58 3.24 -2.74 -1.72
CA GLU A 58 3.95 -1.65 -2.37
C GLU A 58 5.29 -1.47 -1.65
N GLN A 59 6.29 -2.23 -2.07
CA GLN A 59 7.69 -1.88 -1.92
C GLN A 59 7.96 -0.75 -2.93
N LYS A 60 7.21 0.35 -2.80
CA LYS A 60 7.47 1.62 -3.51
C LYS A 60 8.82 2.18 -3.07
N LEU A 61 9.20 1.90 -1.83
CA LEU A 61 10.52 2.20 -1.27
C LEU A 61 11.49 1.08 -1.65
N THR A 62 12.71 1.46 -1.99
CA THR A 62 13.81 0.51 -2.05
C THR A 62 14.17 0.02 -0.64
N LYS A 63 14.85 -1.14 -0.54
CA LYS A 63 15.40 -1.66 0.72
C LYS A 63 16.22 -0.60 1.47
N GLU A 64 17.00 0.19 0.74
CA GLU A 64 17.84 1.25 1.28
C GLU A 64 17.01 2.41 1.85
N GLU A 65 15.99 2.87 1.15
CA GLU A 65 15.11 3.94 1.63
C GLU A 65 14.28 3.50 2.85
N ALA A 66 13.84 2.24 2.87
CA ALA A 66 13.13 1.67 4.02
C ALA A 66 14.01 1.65 5.28
N PHE A 67 15.30 1.30 5.15
CA PHE A 67 16.25 1.37 6.25
C PHE A 67 16.57 2.81 6.67
N ALA A 68 16.70 3.74 5.71
CA ALA A 68 16.94 5.15 6.02
C ALA A 68 15.80 5.75 6.86
N GLN A 69 14.55 5.45 6.50
CA GLN A 69 13.39 5.89 7.29
C GLN A 69 13.33 5.21 8.67
N LEU A 70 13.70 3.94 8.76
CA LEU A 70 13.79 3.25 10.04
C LEU A 70 14.84 3.92 10.94
N ASP A 71 16.01 4.25 10.40
CA ASP A 71 17.07 4.93 11.13
C ASP A 71 16.64 6.32 11.61
N GLU A 72 15.98 7.11 10.76
CA GLU A 72 15.45 8.43 11.10
C GLU A 72 14.41 8.38 12.22
N ARG A 73 13.46 7.43 12.16
CA ARG A 73 12.42 7.29 13.20
C ARG A 73 12.98 6.84 14.54
N PHE A 74 14.07 6.08 14.53
CA PHE A 74 14.70 5.56 15.74
C PHE A 74 15.82 6.45 16.30
N GLN A 75 16.28 7.47 15.56
CA GLN A 75 17.25 8.49 16.03
C GLN A 75 16.90 9.07 17.41
N PRO A 76 15.65 9.53 17.68
CA PRO A 76 15.31 10.16 18.96
C PRO A 76 15.34 9.19 20.15
N VAL A 77 15.28 7.88 19.88
CA VAL A 77 15.14 6.83 20.90
C VAL A 77 16.37 5.92 20.99
N ILE A 78 17.47 6.28 20.32
CA ILE A 78 18.69 5.47 20.26
C ILE A 78 19.31 5.19 21.63
N ASN A 79 19.06 6.05 22.62
CA ASN A 79 19.57 5.88 24.00
C ASN A 79 18.72 4.95 24.86
N ARG A 80 17.65 4.34 24.32
CA ARG A 80 16.77 3.41 25.05
C ARG A 80 17.09 1.97 24.61
N PRO A 81 17.67 1.11 25.48
CA PRO A 81 18.09 -0.24 25.11
C PRO A 81 16.98 -1.10 24.48
N TYR A 82 15.75 -0.98 24.98
CA TYR A 82 14.58 -1.69 24.44
C TYR A 82 14.19 -1.22 23.03
N MET A 83 14.44 0.05 22.69
CA MET A 83 14.14 0.60 21.38
C MET A 83 15.17 0.21 20.33
N ILE A 84 16.43 0.04 20.73
CA ILE A 84 17.46 -0.56 19.85
C ILE A 84 17.04 -1.99 19.47
N ARG A 85 16.64 -2.80 20.45
CA ARG A 85 16.15 -4.17 20.19
C ARG A 85 14.95 -4.22 19.24
N LEU A 86 14.00 -3.29 19.40
CA LEU A 86 12.85 -3.19 18.51
C LEU A 86 13.27 -2.81 17.07
N LYS A 87 14.23 -1.89 16.95
CA LYS A 87 14.81 -1.49 15.66
C LYS A 87 15.43 -2.68 14.92
N ASP A 88 16.18 -3.53 15.63
CA ASP A 88 16.82 -4.71 15.03
C ASP A 88 15.79 -5.70 14.48
N ILE A 89 14.74 -5.99 15.25
CA ILE A 89 13.64 -6.88 14.81
C ILE A 89 12.94 -6.33 13.57
N LEU A 90 12.67 -5.02 13.54
CA LEU A 90 12.06 -4.37 12.38
C LEU A 90 12.99 -4.38 11.16
N ARG A 91 14.31 -4.27 11.37
CA ARG A 91 15.30 -4.36 10.30
C ARG A 91 15.30 -5.75 9.65
N GLU A 92 15.30 -6.82 10.44
CA GLU A 92 15.19 -8.21 9.96
C GLU A 92 13.87 -8.43 9.21
N HIS A 93 12.77 -7.88 9.73
CA HIS A 93 11.47 -7.96 9.08
C HIS A 93 11.49 -7.28 7.70
N ILE A 94 11.99 -6.03 7.63
CA ILE A 94 12.13 -5.28 6.37
C ILE A 94 13.00 -6.05 5.39
N GLU A 95 14.13 -6.61 5.83
CA GLU A 95 15.01 -7.41 4.98
C GLU A 95 14.27 -8.59 4.33
N GLY A 96 13.47 -9.33 5.11
CA GLY A 96 12.65 -10.42 4.60
C GLY A 96 11.53 -10.03 3.62
N LEU A 97 11.17 -8.74 3.54
CA LEU A 97 10.22 -8.25 2.53
C LEU A 97 10.87 -8.14 1.14
N TYR A 98 12.17 -7.85 1.06
CA TYR A 98 12.90 -7.64 -0.20
C TYR A 98 13.69 -8.85 -0.69
N GLU A 99 13.78 -9.94 0.08
CA GLU A 99 14.46 -11.19 -0.33
C GLU A 99 13.54 -12.13 -1.16
N LYS A 100 12.44 -11.64 -1.73
CA LYS A 100 11.51 -12.43 -2.56
C LYS A 100 11.74 -12.30 -4.06
#